data_AF-A0A8T4WZ66-F1
#
_entry.id   AF-A0A8T4WZ66-F1
#
_cell.length_a   1.000
_cell.length_b   1.000
_cell.length_c   1.000
_cell.angle_alpha   90.00
_cell.angle_beta   90.00
_cell.angle_gamma   90.00
#
_symmetry.space_group_name_H-M   'P 1'
#
loop_
_entity.id
_entity.type
_entity.pdbx_description
1 polymer ?
#
loop_
_entity_poly.entity_id
_entity_poly.type
_entity_poly.pdbx_seq_one_letter_code
_entity_poly.pdbx_strand_id
1 'polypeptide(L)'
;MISREKLRDMNKDSSLHMYQQEKDYLIKVFLFYYFRRYDSAIFKGGTCIRYLYETDRFSEDIDFNLTVEPNSFQNEVRKTLKEFEKIDIECGFIKEETFEDAYTADIWFYGPLHEGTEQTRNKFRIDAGKRGGTILDPRWVLIDSGYPETKEKFLVQTMDEYELLVEKVITMLTRSKGRDLYDIWYLLKSGTSIDVDLFQKKYHSLVNEGFLKDEISWESYLKKEEYERDMEKLAPKIVPYEQVKKEVEEHIEDLKKAFH
;
A
#
# COMPACT_ATOMS: atom_id res chain seq x y z
N MET A 1 0.31 -19.18 -15.65
CA MET A 1 -0.65 -18.10 -15.38
C MET A 1 -2.01 -18.72 -15.07
N ILE A 2 -2.71 -18.21 -14.05
CA ILE A 2 -4.07 -18.63 -13.70
C ILE A 2 -5.00 -18.40 -14.89
N SER A 3 -5.93 -19.33 -15.15
CA SER A 3 -6.88 -19.16 -16.25
C SER A 3 -7.91 -18.06 -15.94
N ARG A 4 -8.43 -17.40 -16.97
CA ARG A 4 -9.54 -16.43 -16.85
C ARG A 4 -10.76 -17.01 -16.13
N GLU A 5 -11.06 -18.28 -16.37
CA GLU A 5 -12.16 -19.00 -15.72
C GLU A 5 -11.90 -19.17 -14.23
N LYS A 6 -10.70 -19.64 -13.84
CA LYS A 6 -10.35 -19.82 -12.43
C LYS A 6 -10.30 -18.47 -11.68
N LEU A 7 -9.80 -17.41 -12.32
CA LEU A 7 -9.82 -16.06 -11.76
C LEU A 7 -11.26 -15.56 -11.54
N ARG A 8 -12.18 -15.83 -12.49
CA ARG A 8 -13.61 -15.54 -12.34
C ARG A 8 -14.25 -16.33 -11.21
N ASP A 9 -13.90 -17.61 -11.08
CA ASP A 9 -14.42 -18.45 -10.00
C ASP A 9 -13.98 -17.94 -8.62
N MET A 10 -12.72 -17.55 -8.47
CA MET A 10 -12.20 -16.94 -7.24
C MET A 10 -12.85 -15.57 -6.94
N ASN A 11 -13.29 -14.85 -7.98
CA ASN A 11 -13.92 -13.55 -7.83
C ASN A 11 -15.39 -13.61 -7.37
N LYS A 12 -16.06 -14.76 -7.48
CA LYS A 12 -17.50 -14.90 -7.11
C LYS A 12 -17.79 -14.53 -5.66
N ASP A 13 -16.85 -14.77 -4.77
CA ASP A 13 -16.95 -14.48 -3.34
C ASP A 13 -16.17 -13.20 -2.95
N SER A 14 -15.68 -12.45 -3.93
CA SER A 14 -14.86 -11.24 -3.75
C SER A 14 -15.69 -9.98 -3.99
N SER A 15 -15.40 -8.92 -3.24
CA SER A 15 -15.98 -7.59 -3.48
C SER A 15 -15.30 -6.83 -4.63
N LEU A 16 -14.20 -7.37 -5.16
CA LEU A 16 -13.42 -6.76 -6.24
C LEU A 16 -14.11 -6.99 -7.58
N HIS A 17 -14.08 -6.01 -8.49
CA HIS A 17 -14.41 -6.31 -9.88
C HIS A 17 -13.26 -7.09 -10.56
N MET A 18 -13.52 -7.72 -11.70
CA MET A 18 -12.55 -8.59 -12.38
C MET A 18 -11.16 -7.97 -12.63
N TYR A 19 -11.07 -6.71 -13.08
CA TYR A 19 -9.77 -6.09 -13.35
C TYR A 19 -8.97 -5.79 -12.05
N GLN A 20 -9.66 -5.56 -10.93
CA GLN A 20 -9.06 -5.39 -9.60
C GLN A 20 -8.59 -6.74 -9.06
N GLN A 21 -9.35 -7.82 -9.29
CA GLN A 21 -8.93 -9.18 -8.96
C GLN A 21 -7.68 -9.59 -9.72
N GLU A 22 -7.61 -9.29 -11.02
CA GLU A 22 -6.39 -9.52 -11.80
C GLU A 22 -5.21 -8.69 -11.27
N LYS A 23 -5.45 -7.43 -10.89
CA LYS A 23 -4.40 -6.60 -10.32
C LYS A 23 -3.91 -7.15 -8.96
N ASP A 24 -4.81 -7.60 -8.11
CA ASP A 24 -4.50 -8.28 -6.85
C ASP A 24 -3.63 -9.52 -7.08
N TYR A 25 -4.00 -10.35 -8.07
CA TYR A 25 -3.20 -11.49 -8.52
C TYR A 25 -1.78 -11.07 -8.90
N LEU A 26 -1.63 -10.08 -9.78
CA LEU A 26 -0.32 -9.63 -10.25
C LEU A 26 0.55 -9.06 -9.12
N ILE A 27 -0.05 -8.28 -8.20
CA ILE A 27 0.64 -7.74 -7.03
C ILE A 27 1.11 -8.88 -6.12
N LYS A 28 0.26 -9.87 -5.82
CA LYS A 28 0.64 -11.01 -4.95
C LYS A 28 1.70 -11.89 -5.59
N VAL A 29 1.64 -12.13 -6.89
CA VAL A 29 2.71 -12.84 -7.63
C VAL A 29 4.03 -12.06 -7.55
N PHE A 30 3.99 -10.72 -7.71
CA PHE A 30 5.18 -9.89 -7.57
C PHE A 30 5.80 -10.00 -6.18
N LEU A 31 5.00 -9.78 -5.13
CA LEU A 31 5.46 -9.87 -3.74
C LEU A 31 6.00 -11.26 -3.41
N PHE A 32 5.34 -12.32 -3.89
CA PHE A 32 5.78 -13.70 -3.68
C PHE A 32 7.17 -13.95 -4.28
N TYR A 33 7.40 -13.54 -5.52
CA TYR A 33 8.69 -13.75 -6.16
C TYR A 33 9.79 -12.85 -5.60
N TYR A 34 9.45 -11.61 -5.21
CA TYR A 34 10.38 -10.67 -4.61
C TYR A 34 10.86 -11.17 -3.23
N PHE A 35 9.95 -11.39 -2.29
CA PHE A 35 10.28 -11.76 -0.89
C PHE A 35 10.81 -13.18 -0.73
N ARG A 36 10.70 -14.02 -1.77
CA ARG A 36 11.40 -15.32 -1.81
C ARG A 36 12.92 -15.17 -2.00
N ARG A 37 13.38 -14.02 -2.52
CA ARG A 37 14.78 -13.80 -2.90
C ARG A 37 15.43 -12.62 -2.16
N TYR A 38 14.63 -11.66 -1.73
CA TYR A 38 15.11 -10.36 -1.26
C TYR A 38 14.40 -9.94 0.03
N ASP A 39 15.12 -9.23 0.88
CA ASP A 39 14.69 -8.57 2.12
C ASP A 39 15.18 -7.11 2.17
N SER A 40 15.45 -6.54 0.99
CA SER A 40 16.03 -5.22 0.76
C SER A 40 14.97 -4.10 0.64
N ALA A 41 13.69 -4.44 0.79
CA ALA A 41 12.57 -3.51 0.75
C ALA A 41 11.47 -3.93 1.73
N ILE A 42 10.96 -2.94 2.47
CA ILE A 42 9.95 -3.11 3.52
C ILE A 42 8.61 -2.65 2.97
N PHE A 43 7.65 -3.58 2.83
CA PHE A 43 6.35 -3.31 2.22
C PHE A 43 5.47 -2.46 3.14
N LYS A 44 4.90 -1.38 2.61
CA LYS A 44 4.10 -0.42 3.37
C LYS A 44 2.92 0.14 2.58
N GLY A 45 2.29 1.17 3.14
CA GLY A 45 1.23 1.92 2.47
C GLY A 45 -0.12 1.22 2.45
N GLY A 46 -1.02 1.69 1.58
CA GLY A 46 -2.42 1.30 1.60
C GLY A 46 -2.68 -0.15 1.19
N THR A 47 -1.84 -0.70 0.31
CA THR A 47 -1.94 -2.09 -0.15
C THR A 47 -1.41 -3.05 0.90
N CYS A 48 -0.39 -2.65 1.67
CA CYS A 48 0.09 -3.39 2.82
C CYS A 48 -1.00 -3.51 3.90
N ILE A 49 -1.64 -2.39 4.27
CA ILE A 49 -2.78 -2.39 5.20
C ILE A 49 -3.91 -3.30 4.69
N ARG A 50 -4.23 -3.26 3.39
CA ARG A 50 -5.25 -4.14 2.79
C ARG A 50 -4.90 -5.63 2.95
N TYR A 51 -3.64 -6.01 2.83
CA TYR A 51 -3.23 -7.42 2.97
C TYR A 51 -3.06 -7.87 4.42
N LEU A 52 -2.72 -6.96 5.33
CA LEU A 52 -2.61 -7.28 6.76
C LEU A 52 -3.96 -7.40 7.44
N TYR A 53 -4.93 -6.56 7.04
CA TYR A 53 -6.20 -6.41 7.73
C TYR A 53 -7.43 -6.70 6.87
N GLU A 54 -7.24 -7.16 5.63
CA GLU A 54 -8.33 -7.51 4.71
C GLU A 54 -9.38 -6.38 4.56
N THR A 55 -8.91 -5.14 4.46
CA THR A 55 -9.82 -3.98 4.40
C THR A 55 -10.66 -3.97 3.13
N ASP A 56 -11.90 -3.47 3.23
CA ASP A 56 -12.85 -3.44 2.12
C ASP A 56 -12.46 -2.45 1.01
N ARG A 57 -11.58 -1.49 1.30
CA ARG A 57 -11.14 -0.52 0.30
C ARG A 57 -10.03 -1.09 -0.57
N PHE A 58 -10.12 -0.86 -1.86
CA PHE A 58 -9.10 -1.25 -2.80
C PHE A 58 -7.89 -0.30 -2.77
N SER A 59 -6.72 -0.86 -3.05
CA SER A 59 -5.45 -0.16 -3.18
C SER A 59 -4.62 -0.86 -4.24
N GLU A 60 -4.09 -0.10 -5.19
CA GLU A 60 -3.54 -0.60 -6.45
C GLU A 60 -2.02 -0.43 -6.60
N ASP A 61 -1.42 0.40 -5.75
CA ASP A 61 -0.01 0.76 -5.80
C ASP A 61 0.75 0.00 -4.72
N ILE A 62 2.01 -0.36 -4.99
CA ILE A 62 2.89 -1.03 -4.03
C ILE A 62 3.92 -0.01 -3.54
N ASP A 63 3.90 0.28 -2.24
CA ASP A 63 4.83 1.20 -1.61
C ASP A 63 5.90 0.44 -0.81
N PHE A 64 7.17 0.86 -0.91
CA PHE A 64 8.26 0.30 -0.13
C PHE A 64 9.13 1.36 0.53
N ASN A 65 9.64 1.03 1.71
CA ASN A 65 10.87 1.64 2.23
C ASN A 65 12.08 0.80 1.81
N LEU A 66 13.10 1.43 1.25
CA LEU A 66 14.31 0.73 0.81
C LEU A 66 15.35 0.64 1.93
N THR A 67 15.99 -0.53 2.06
CA THR A 67 17.19 -0.72 2.90
C THR A 67 18.49 -0.81 2.08
N VAL A 68 18.35 -0.71 0.74
CA VAL A 68 19.45 -0.69 -0.23
C VAL A 68 19.34 0.55 -1.13
N GLU A 69 20.37 0.79 -1.94
CA GLU A 69 20.32 1.85 -2.95
C GLU A 69 19.20 1.60 -3.99
N PRO A 70 18.48 2.64 -4.44
CA PRO A 70 17.42 2.51 -5.44
C PRO A 70 17.83 1.77 -6.72
N ASN A 71 19.08 1.92 -7.17
CA ASN A 71 19.62 1.18 -8.32
C ASN A 71 19.74 -0.33 -8.05
N SER A 72 20.02 -0.73 -6.82
CA SER A 72 20.04 -2.14 -6.42
C SER A 72 18.63 -2.72 -6.45
N PHE A 73 17.68 -2.00 -5.84
CA PHE A 73 16.26 -2.38 -5.86
C PHE A 73 15.70 -2.44 -7.29
N GLN A 74 16.02 -1.49 -8.17
CA GLN A 74 15.66 -1.53 -9.59
C GLN A 74 16.08 -2.86 -10.24
N ASN A 75 17.30 -3.32 -9.98
CA ASN A 75 17.79 -4.59 -10.52
C ASN A 75 17.02 -5.80 -9.96
N GLU A 76 16.60 -5.75 -8.69
CA GLU A 76 15.77 -6.79 -8.07
C GLU A 76 14.36 -6.80 -8.66
N VAL A 77 13.75 -5.63 -8.90
CA VAL A 77 12.46 -5.51 -9.59
C VAL A 77 12.57 -6.15 -10.97
N ARG A 78 13.56 -5.77 -11.79
CA ARG A 78 13.78 -6.37 -13.12
C ARG A 78 14.00 -7.89 -13.06
N LYS A 79 14.73 -8.40 -12.07
CA LYS A 79 14.91 -9.85 -11.87
C LYS A 79 13.62 -10.55 -11.44
N THR A 80 12.79 -9.88 -10.63
CA THR A 80 11.48 -10.38 -10.20
C THR A 80 10.53 -10.45 -11.39
N LEU A 81 10.52 -9.45 -12.27
CA LEU A 81 9.70 -9.46 -13.50
C LEU A 81 10.08 -10.60 -14.46
N LYS A 82 11.35 -11.03 -14.51
CA LYS A 82 11.75 -12.23 -15.28
C LYS A 82 11.09 -13.51 -14.80
N GLU A 83 10.58 -13.56 -13.57
CA GLU A 83 9.82 -14.72 -13.07
C GLU A 83 8.38 -14.74 -13.60
N PHE A 84 7.84 -13.60 -14.03
CA PHE A 84 6.53 -13.53 -14.69
C PHE A 84 6.57 -14.21 -16.07
N GLU A 85 7.66 -14.06 -16.81
CA GLU A 85 7.84 -14.74 -18.11
C GLU A 85 7.74 -16.27 -17.97
N LYS A 86 8.23 -16.83 -16.86
CA LYS A 86 8.20 -18.29 -16.59
C LYS A 86 6.80 -18.84 -16.33
N ILE A 87 5.83 -17.98 -16.06
CA ILE A 87 4.43 -18.33 -15.87
C ILE A 87 3.56 -17.79 -17.00
N ASP A 88 4.16 -17.46 -18.15
CA ASP A 88 3.50 -16.95 -19.36
C ASP A 88 2.79 -15.61 -19.16
N ILE A 89 3.33 -14.73 -18.30
CA ILE A 89 2.88 -13.34 -18.16
C ILE A 89 3.94 -12.42 -18.75
N GLU A 90 3.64 -11.83 -19.90
CA GLU A 90 4.46 -10.78 -20.49
C GLU A 90 4.25 -9.47 -19.72
N CYS A 91 5.33 -8.76 -19.45
CA CYS A 91 5.30 -7.48 -18.75
C CYS A 91 6.44 -6.56 -19.19
N GLY A 92 6.27 -5.28 -18.89
CA GLY A 92 7.29 -4.28 -19.18
C GLY A 92 7.01 -2.95 -18.52
N PHE A 93 7.94 -2.01 -18.69
CA PHE A 93 7.82 -0.69 -18.09
C PHE A 93 7.08 0.26 -19.03
N ILE A 94 6.02 0.89 -18.53
CA ILE A 94 5.46 2.12 -19.12
C ILE A 94 6.41 3.27 -18.80
N LYS A 95 6.87 3.32 -17.55
CA LYS A 95 7.76 4.33 -17.01
C LYS A 95 8.63 3.68 -15.94
N GLU A 96 9.92 4.01 -15.92
CA GLU A 96 10.86 3.55 -14.91
C GLU A 96 11.85 4.69 -14.61
N GLU A 97 11.84 5.15 -13.37
CA GLU A 97 12.68 6.27 -12.92
C GLU A 97 13.41 5.90 -11.64
N THR A 98 14.64 6.42 -11.53
CA THR A 98 15.44 6.33 -10.31
C THR A 98 16.01 7.72 -10.06
N PHE A 99 15.73 8.28 -8.90
CA PHE A 99 16.14 9.63 -8.54
C PHE A 99 16.54 9.68 -7.08
N GLU A 100 17.79 10.09 -6.82
CA GLU A 100 18.39 10.18 -5.48
C GLU A 100 18.09 8.92 -4.65
N ASP A 101 17.19 9.04 -3.68
CA ASP A 101 16.82 7.99 -2.73
C ASP A 101 15.51 7.27 -3.07
N ALA A 102 15.02 7.37 -4.31
CA ALA A 102 13.77 6.79 -4.76
C ALA A 102 13.87 6.03 -6.10
N TYR A 103 13.02 5.02 -6.23
CA TYR A 103 12.72 4.26 -7.43
C TYR A 103 11.21 4.27 -7.65
N THR A 104 10.76 4.63 -8.85
CA THR A 104 9.35 4.52 -9.23
C THR A 104 9.21 3.82 -10.58
N ALA A 105 8.20 2.96 -10.70
CA ALA A 105 7.94 2.25 -11.93
C ALA A 105 6.44 2.03 -12.15
N ASP A 106 5.95 2.36 -13.34
CA ASP A 106 4.64 1.95 -13.83
C ASP A 106 4.84 0.74 -14.74
N ILE A 107 4.30 -0.42 -14.34
CA ILE A 107 4.56 -1.70 -14.99
C ILE A 107 3.27 -2.22 -15.59
N TRP A 108 3.29 -2.57 -16.89
CA TRP A 108 2.16 -3.20 -17.57
C TRP A 108 2.29 -4.72 -17.60
N PHE A 109 1.17 -5.43 -17.66
CA PHE A 109 1.09 -6.88 -17.69
C PHE A 109 0.02 -7.37 -18.68
N TYR A 110 0.36 -8.39 -19.46
CA TYR A 110 -0.62 -9.22 -20.19
C TYR A 110 -1.06 -10.37 -19.29
N GLY A 111 -1.99 -10.04 -18.38
CA GLY A 111 -2.58 -11.00 -17.43
C GLY A 111 -3.73 -11.83 -18.02
N PRO A 112 -4.40 -12.65 -17.19
CA PRO A 112 -5.49 -13.54 -17.60
C PRO A 112 -6.68 -12.89 -18.33
N LEU A 113 -6.90 -11.59 -18.15
CA LEU A 113 -7.97 -10.82 -18.78
C LEU A 113 -7.56 -10.10 -20.06
N HIS A 114 -6.29 -10.17 -20.45
CA HIS A 114 -5.81 -9.55 -21.68
C HIS A 114 -6.49 -10.17 -22.91
N GLU A 115 -7.02 -9.33 -23.81
CA GLU A 115 -7.74 -9.75 -25.02
C GLU A 115 -7.00 -9.35 -26.31
N GLY A 116 -5.68 -9.12 -26.23
CA GLY A 116 -4.83 -8.82 -27.38
C GLY A 116 -4.71 -7.33 -27.73
N THR A 117 -5.22 -6.43 -26.88
CA THR A 117 -5.14 -4.97 -27.07
C THR A 117 -4.51 -4.28 -25.86
N GLU A 118 -3.81 -3.16 -26.07
CA GLU A 118 -3.17 -2.41 -24.98
C GLU A 118 -4.19 -1.94 -23.91
N GLN A 119 -5.44 -1.68 -24.29
CA GLN A 119 -6.50 -1.24 -23.36
C GLN A 119 -6.93 -2.33 -22.37
N THR A 120 -6.66 -3.61 -22.70
CA THR A 120 -7.03 -4.75 -21.86
C THR A 120 -5.87 -5.23 -20.98
N ARG A 121 -4.71 -4.57 -21.03
CA ARG A 121 -3.57 -4.87 -20.15
C ARG A 121 -3.83 -4.35 -18.74
N ASN A 122 -3.33 -5.08 -17.74
CA ASN A 122 -3.32 -4.59 -16.37
C ASN A 122 -2.04 -3.79 -16.11
N LYS A 123 -2.03 -3.03 -15.01
CA LYS A 123 -0.84 -2.30 -14.55
C LYS A 123 -0.88 -2.06 -13.06
N PHE A 124 0.28 -2.03 -12.43
CA PHE A 124 0.44 -1.47 -11.08
C PHE A 124 1.68 -0.57 -11.04
N ARG A 125 1.71 0.31 -10.04
CA ARG A 125 2.84 1.18 -9.76
C ARG A 125 3.63 0.64 -8.57
N ILE A 126 4.95 0.73 -8.68
CA ILE A 126 5.87 0.60 -7.55
C ILE A 126 6.37 2.00 -7.20
N ASP A 127 6.25 2.37 -5.93
CA ASP A 127 6.88 3.56 -5.36
C ASP A 127 7.75 3.12 -4.18
N ALA A 128 9.06 3.31 -4.30
CA ALA A 128 10.01 2.83 -3.31
C ALA A 128 11.03 3.92 -3.00
N GLY A 129 11.30 4.18 -1.73
CA GLY A 129 12.35 5.13 -1.38
C GLY A 129 12.86 5.00 0.04
N LYS A 130 13.88 5.78 0.38
CA LYS A 130 14.43 5.83 1.75
C LYS A 130 13.77 6.91 2.63
N ARG A 131 12.87 7.71 2.06
CA ARG A 131 12.19 8.83 2.72
C ARG A 131 11.60 8.42 4.07
N GLY A 132 12.01 9.12 5.14
CA GLY A 132 11.53 8.91 6.50
C GLY A 132 11.91 7.57 7.13
N GLY A 133 12.70 6.74 6.45
CA GLY A 133 13.19 5.44 6.89
C GLY A 133 12.13 4.51 7.48
N THR A 134 12.56 3.48 8.19
CA THR A 134 11.71 2.68 9.08
C THR A 134 12.28 2.81 10.50
N ILE A 135 11.45 3.16 11.47
CA ILE A 135 11.87 3.42 12.86
C ILE A 135 11.77 2.16 13.71
N LEU A 136 10.69 1.41 13.56
CA LEU A 136 10.49 0.12 14.23
C LEU A 136 11.08 -1.01 13.39
N ASP A 137 11.40 -2.13 14.05
CA ASP A 137 11.88 -3.31 13.33
C ASP A 137 10.78 -3.83 12.38
N PRO A 138 11.09 -4.06 11.09
CA PRO A 138 10.13 -4.63 10.15
C PRO A 138 9.65 -6.01 10.58
N ARG A 139 8.40 -6.33 10.27
CA ARG A 139 7.77 -7.61 10.63
C ARG A 139 7.69 -8.53 9.42
N TRP A 140 7.98 -9.81 9.62
CA TRP A 140 7.62 -10.84 8.67
C TRP A 140 6.20 -11.32 8.94
N VAL A 141 5.32 -11.15 7.97
CA VAL A 141 3.90 -11.52 8.08
C VAL A 141 3.51 -12.53 7.00
N LEU A 142 2.61 -13.45 7.35
CA LEU A 142 2.00 -14.35 6.38
C LEU A 142 0.83 -13.63 5.71
N ILE A 143 0.87 -13.48 4.40
CA ILE A 143 -0.24 -12.94 3.61
C ILE A 143 -0.96 -14.05 2.84
N ASP A 144 -2.29 -13.99 2.83
CA ASP A 144 -3.16 -14.89 2.09
C ASP A 144 -3.18 -14.54 0.60
N SER A 145 -3.01 -15.56 -0.24
CA SER A 145 -3.00 -15.40 -1.69
C SER A 145 -4.09 -16.19 -2.38
N GLY A 146 -4.14 -17.50 -2.14
CA GLY A 146 -5.07 -18.40 -2.81
C GLY A 146 -4.82 -18.60 -4.32
N TYR A 147 -3.84 -17.92 -4.93
CA TYR A 147 -3.54 -18.05 -6.35
C TYR A 147 -2.56 -19.19 -6.66
N PRO A 148 -2.75 -19.96 -7.75
CA PRO A 148 -1.93 -21.13 -8.09
C PRO A 148 -0.44 -20.88 -8.27
N GLU A 149 -0.04 -19.74 -8.83
CA GLU A 149 1.38 -19.38 -9.03
C GLU A 149 2.09 -18.99 -7.73
N THR A 150 1.31 -18.75 -6.69
CA THR A 150 1.80 -18.49 -5.33
C THR A 150 1.51 -19.69 -4.43
N LYS A 151 1.92 -19.62 -3.16
CA LYS A 151 1.43 -20.54 -2.13
C LYS A 151 0.10 -20.04 -1.56
N GLU A 152 -0.64 -20.90 -0.86
CA GLU A 152 -1.86 -20.47 -0.12
C GLU A 152 -1.58 -19.23 0.73
N LYS A 153 -0.45 -19.28 1.47
CA LYS A 153 0.14 -18.15 2.19
C LYS A 153 1.63 -18.02 1.90
N PHE A 154 2.16 -16.82 1.95
CA PHE A 154 3.61 -16.58 1.87
C PHE A 154 4.06 -15.41 2.75
N LEU A 155 5.36 -15.40 3.07
CA LEU A 155 5.94 -14.38 3.93
C LEU A 155 6.29 -13.12 3.13
N VAL A 156 5.96 -11.97 3.72
CA VAL A 156 6.34 -10.65 3.23
C VAL A 156 6.90 -9.86 4.41
N GLN A 157 7.95 -9.08 4.18
CA GLN A 157 8.46 -8.16 5.19
C GLN A 157 7.70 -6.83 5.07
N THR A 158 6.99 -6.45 6.14
CA THR A 158 6.17 -5.23 6.19
C THR A 158 6.69 -4.26 7.23
N MET A 159 6.30 -3.00 7.06
CA MET A 159 6.37 -2.01 8.13
C MET A 159 5.51 -2.45 9.32
N ASP A 160 5.96 -2.14 10.53
CA ASP A 160 5.20 -2.39 11.75
C ASP A 160 3.87 -1.60 11.73
N GLU A 161 2.81 -2.20 12.27
CA GLU A 161 1.45 -1.64 12.23
C GLU A 161 1.32 -0.29 12.95
N TYR A 162 2.05 -0.08 14.05
CA TYR A 162 2.06 1.18 14.77
C TYR A 162 2.72 2.28 13.91
N GLU A 163 3.76 1.92 13.16
CA GLU A 163 4.43 2.84 12.24
C GLU A 163 3.58 3.11 10.98
N LEU A 164 2.87 2.11 10.45
CA LEU A 164 1.88 2.30 9.38
C LEU A 164 0.79 3.30 9.79
N LEU A 165 0.26 3.16 11.01
CA LEU A 165 -0.73 4.09 11.56
C LEU A 165 -0.16 5.50 11.67
N VAL A 166 1.05 5.65 12.24
CA VAL A 166 1.73 6.94 12.37
C VAL A 166 1.96 7.61 11.01
N GLU A 167 2.46 6.89 9.99
CA GLU A 167 2.64 7.45 8.65
C GLU A 167 1.31 7.93 8.05
N LYS A 168 0.22 7.20 8.32
CA LYS A 168 -1.12 7.59 7.87
C LYS A 168 -1.62 8.85 8.56
N VAL A 169 -1.41 8.98 9.88
CA VAL A 169 -1.76 10.19 10.64
C VAL A 169 -0.99 11.39 10.13
N ILE A 170 0.35 11.29 9.97
CA ILE A 170 1.18 12.37 9.42
C ILE A 170 0.68 12.77 8.02
N THR A 171 0.38 11.79 7.18
CA THR A 171 -0.14 12.03 5.82
C THR A 171 -1.50 12.73 5.84
N MET A 172 -2.42 12.33 6.72
CA MET A 172 -3.73 12.95 6.84
C MET A 172 -3.62 14.43 7.24
N LEU A 173 -2.76 14.73 8.23
CA LEU A 173 -2.54 16.08 8.76
C LEU A 173 -1.84 17.04 7.78
N THR A 174 -1.39 16.54 6.62
CA THR A 174 -0.56 17.31 5.68
C THR A 174 -1.14 17.40 4.28
N ARG A 175 -1.96 16.43 3.85
CA ARG A 175 -2.58 16.43 2.50
C ARG A 175 -4.05 16.05 2.44
N SER A 176 -4.71 15.81 3.58
CA SER A 176 -6.12 15.45 3.76
C SER A 176 -6.72 14.66 2.57
N LYS A 177 -6.68 13.32 2.59
CA LYS A 177 -7.40 12.45 1.64
C LYS A 177 -8.33 11.46 2.35
N GLY A 178 -9.48 11.15 1.75
CA GLY A 178 -10.50 10.30 2.40
C GLY A 178 -10.02 8.90 2.74
N ARG A 179 -9.20 8.30 1.85
CA ARG A 179 -8.59 6.99 2.08
C ARG A 179 -7.64 6.95 3.29
N ASP A 180 -6.94 8.06 3.57
CA ASP A 180 -6.00 8.12 4.69
C ASP A 180 -6.79 8.16 6.01
N LEU A 181 -7.92 8.88 6.06
CA LEU A 181 -8.85 8.86 7.20
C LEU A 181 -9.48 7.47 7.42
N TYR A 182 -9.90 6.78 6.35
CA TYR A 182 -10.42 5.41 6.44
C TYR A 182 -9.39 4.43 7.00
N ASP A 183 -8.14 4.50 6.54
CA ASP A 183 -7.05 3.64 7.02
C ASP A 183 -6.77 3.82 8.50
N ILE A 184 -6.69 5.08 8.96
CA ILE A 184 -6.48 5.42 10.36
C ILE A 184 -7.61 4.82 11.20
N TRP A 185 -8.86 5.07 10.80
CA TRP A 185 -10.02 4.50 11.47
C TRP A 185 -9.97 2.97 11.54
N TYR A 186 -9.64 2.30 10.45
CA TYR A 186 -9.60 0.84 10.40
C TYR A 186 -8.50 0.28 11.31
N LEU A 187 -7.28 0.83 11.27
CA LEU A 187 -6.16 0.42 12.11
C LEU A 187 -6.48 0.61 13.60
N LEU A 188 -7.08 1.74 13.96
CA LEU A 188 -7.56 2.01 15.33
C LEU A 188 -8.60 0.98 15.78
N LYS A 189 -9.59 0.66 14.93
CA LYS A 189 -10.60 -0.37 15.23
C LYS A 189 -10.03 -1.78 15.32
N SER A 190 -8.93 -2.04 14.63
CA SER A 190 -8.20 -3.31 14.68
C SER A 190 -7.32 -3.45 15.93
N GLY A 191 -7.31 -2.45 16.81
CA GLY A 191 -6.57 -2.47 18.08
C GLY A 191 -5.19 -1.83 18.03
N THR A 192 -4.79 -1.25 16.89
CA THR A 192 -3.56 -0.45 16.81
C THR A 192 -3.79 0.89 17.49
N SER A 193 -2.81 1.42 18.21
CA SER A 193 -2.90 2.74 18.86
C SER A 193 -1.83 3.68 18.32
N ILE A 194 -2.08 4.99 18.39
CA ILE A 194 -1.07 5.98 18.00
C ILE A 194 -0.01 6.06 19.12
N ASP A 195 1.22 5.67 18.80
CA ASP A 195 2.37 5.89 19.68
C ASP A 195 2.90 7.32 19.46
N VAL A 196 2.84 8.14 20.52
CA VAL A 196 3.22 9.56 20.49
C VAL A 196 4.71 9.74 20.23
N ASP A 197 5.56 8.92 20.87
CA ASP A 197 7.01 9.00 20.71
C ASP A 197 7.42 8.60 19.29
N LEU A 198 6.78 7.57 18.74
CA LEU A 198 6.97 7.16 17.36
C LEU A 198 6.50 8.24 16.38
N PHE A 199 5.33 8.85 16.63
CA PHE A 199 4.82 9.96 15.84
C PHE A 199 5.82 11.13 15.80
N GLN A 200 6.31 11.57 16.95
CA GLN A 200 7.27 12.67 17.04
C GLN A 200 8.56 12.35 16.27
N LYS A 201 9.14 11.17 16.50
CA LYS A 201 10.38 10.75 15.81
C LYS A 201 10.19 10.73 14.29
N LYS A 202 9.08 10.14 13.83
CA LYS A 202 8.77 10.02 12.40
C LYS A 202 8.51 11.38 11.76
N TYR A 203 7.71 12.22 12.41
CA TYR A 203 7.42 13.57 11.96
C TYR A 203 8.69 14.40 11.82
N HIS A 204 9.53 14.44 12.87
CA HIS A 204 10.77 15.21 12.84
C HIS A 204 11.81 14.65 11.85
N SER A 205 11.90 13.34 11.64
CA SER A 205 12.74 12.76 10.56
C SER A 205 12.31 13.29 9.19
N LEU A 206 11.01 13.24 8.89
CA LEU A 206 10.47 13.76 7.62
C LEU A 206 10.71 15.26 7.45
N VAL A 207 10.62 16.06 8.52
CA VAL A 207 10.90 17.49 8.49
C VAL A 207 12.39 17.77 8.28
N ASN A 208 13.27 17.10 9.02
CA ASN A 208 14.72 17.29 8.95
C ASN A 208 15.31 16.88 7.60
N GLU A 209 14.74 15.85 6.98
CA GLU A 209 15.09 15.41 5.62
C GLU A 209 14.50 16.31 4.52
N GLY A 210 13.70 17.33 4.88
CA GLY A 210 13.09 18.26 3.93
C GLY A 210 11.90 17.68 3.15
N PHE A 211 11.41 16.50 3.53
CA PHE A 211 10.28 15.84 2.89
C PHE A 211 8.92 16.36 3.37
N LEU A 212 8.90 17.03 4.52
CA LEU A 212 7.72 17.62 5.11
C LEU A 212 8.03 19.03 5.64
N LYS A 213 7.09 19.95 5.45
CA LYS A 213 7.19 21.26 6.10
C LYS A 213 6.77 21.13 7.57
N ASP A 214 7.40 21.92 8.43
CA ASP A 214 7.08 21.97 9.87
C ASP A 214 5.76 22.74 10.12
N GLU A 215 4.67 22.25 9.52
CA GLU A 215 3.34 22.88 9.51
C GLU A 215 2.28 21.77 9.62
N ILE A 216 1.99 21.33 10.86
CA ILE A 216 0.85 20.43 11.13
C ILE A 216 -0.43 21.26 11.20
N SER A 217 -1.46 20.84 10.46
CA SER A 217 -2.83 21.32 10.69
C SER A 217 -3.63 20.28 11.48
N TRP A 218 -3.78 20.52 12.78
CA TRP A 218 -4.53 19.62 13.67
C TRP A 218 -6.04 19.68 13.42
N GLU A 219 -6.52 20.77 12.82
CA GLU A 219 -7.92 21.02 12.53
C GLU A 219 -8.32 20.64 11.09
N SER A 220 -7.36 20.23 10.24
CA SER A 220 -7.65 19.87 8.84
C SER A 220 -8.24 18.47 8.73
N TYR A 221 -9.47 18.31 9.21
CA TYR A 221 -10.27 17.16 8.84
C TYR A 221 -10.82 17.36 7.45
N LEU A 222 -10.65 16.32 6.64
CA LEU A 222 -11.19 16.24 5.30
C LEU A 222 -12.70 16.47 5.34
N LYS A 223 -13.26 17.25 4.40
CA LYS A 223 -14.71 17.47 4.37
C LYS A 223 -15.46 16.18 4.03
N LYS A 224 -16.70 16.08 4.49
CA LYS A 224 -17.59 14.93 4.22
C LYS A 224 -17.66 14.59 2.73
N GLU A 225 -17.86 15.60 1.88
CA GLU A 225 -18.02 15.43 0.44
C GLU A 225 -16.76 14.88 -0.21
N GLU A 226 -15.59 15.24 0.31
CA GLU A 226 -14.31 14.73 -0.18
C GLU A 226 -14.09 13.29 0.25
N TYR A 227 -14.50 12.93 1.47
CA TYR A 227 -14.38 11.57 1.99
C TYR A 227 -15.28 10.63 1.18
N GLU A 228 -16.55 11.00 1.01
CA GLU A 228 -17.52 10.20 0.28
C GLU A 228 -17.08 10.01 -1.19
N ARG A 229 -16.62 11.09 -1.85
CA ARG A 229 -16.12 11.03 -3.23
C ARG A 229 -14.89 10.15 -3.38
N ASP A 230 -13.95 10.20 -2.44
CA ASP A 230 -12.73 9.38 -2.48
C ASP A 230 -13.08 7.91 -2.20
N MET A 231 -13.94 7.64 -1.23
CA MET A 231 -14.27 6.29 -0.79
C MET A 231 -15.24 5.55 -1.72
N GLU A 232 -16.15 6.25 -2.41
CA GLU A 232 -17.10 5.64 -3.36
C GLU A 232 -16.41 4.85 -4.47
N LYS A 233 -15.20 5.27 -4.86
CA LYS A 233 -14.40 4.59 -5.90
C LYS A 233 -13.54 3.47 -5.35
N LEU A 234 -13.36 3.42 -4.04
CA LEU A 234 -12.38 2.55 -3.38
C LEU A 234 -13.04 1.42 -2.62
N ALA A 235 -14.21 1.62 -2.01
CA ALA A 235 -14.88 0.62 -1.20
C ALA A 235 -16.31 0.35 -1.70
N PRO A 236 -16.77 -0.92 -1.70
CA PRO A 236 -18.14 -1.28 -2.07
C PRO A 236 -19.17 -0.72 -1.08
N LYS A 237 -18.76 -0.55 0.18
CA LYS A 237 -19.57 0.05 1.24
C LYS A 237 -18.73 1.08 1.98
N ILE A 238 -19.25 2.29 2.05
CA ILE A 238 -18.60 3.40 2.73
C ILE A 238 -19.10 3.46 4.17
N VAL A 239 -18.18 3.53 5.12
CA VAL A 239 -18.51 3.80 6.53
C VAL A 239 -18.90 5.28 6.65
N PRO A 240 -20.02 5.63 7.30
CA PRO A 240 -20.48 7.02 7.39
C PRO A 240 -19.39 7.97 7.88
N TYR A 241 -19.18 9.09 7.17
CA TYR A 241 -18.14 10.06 7.50
C TYR A 241 -18.19 10.52 8.97
N GLU A 242 -19.37 10.85 9.49
CA GLU A 242 -19.51 11.32 10.88
C GLU A 242 -19.04 10.28 11.92
N GLN A 243 -19.22 9.00 11.62
CA GLN A 243 -18.72 7.92 12.48
C GLN A 243 -17.19 7.88 12.42
N VAL A 244 -16.63 7.78 11.22
CA VAL A 244 -15.18 7.69 10.99
C VAL A 244 -14.46 8.90 11.59
N LYS A 245 -14.97 10.10 11.30
CA LYS A 245 -14.43 11.37 11.78
C LYS A 245 -14.42 11.41 13.30
N LYS A 246 -15.57 11.17 13.94
CA LYS A 246 -15.67 11.21 15.40
C LYS A 246 -14.68 10.23 16.06
N GLU A 247 -14.65 8.99 15.59
CA GLU A 247 -13.82 7.94 16.18
C GLU A 247 -12.33 8.20 15.97
N VAL A 248 -11.93 8.90 14.90
CA VAL A 248 -10.53 9.31 14.69
C VAL A 248 -10.18 10.57 15.47
N GLU A 249 -11.09 11.56 15.50
CA GLU A 249 -10.90 12.86 16.17
C GLU A 249 -10.51 12.72 17.63
N GLU A 250 -11.15 11.80 18.36
CA GLU A 250 -10.84 11.54 19.77
C GLU A 250 -9.35 11.19 19.97
N HIS A 251 -8.78 10.34 19.11
CA HIS A 251 -7.37 9.95 19.18
C HIS A 251 -6.41 11.05 18.74
N ILE A 252 -6.79 11.85 17.74
CA ILE A 252 -5.96 12.95 17.25
C ILE A 252 -5.91 14.10 18.26
N GLU A 253 -6.99 14.38 18.98
CA GLU A 253 -6.99 15.38 20.06
C GLU A 253 -6.06 14.97 21.21
N ASP A 254 -6.01 13.67 21.55
CA ASP A 254 -5.06 13.18 22.55
C ASP A 254 -3.61 13.25 22.06
N LEU A 255 -3.36 12.92 20.79
CA LEU A 255 -2.06 13.11 20.16
C LEU A 255 -1.63 14.59 20.18
N LYS A 256 -2.54 15.51 19.84
CA LYS A 256 -2.29 16.97 19.85
C LYS A 256 -1.86 17.47 21.22
N LYS A 257 -2.57 17.06 22.28
CA LYS A 257 -2.24 17.43 23.67
C LYS A 257 -0.87 16.91 24.10
N ALA A 258 -0.45 15.75 23.59
CA ALA A 258 0.82 15.14 23.92
C ALA A 258 1.99 15.63 23.06
N PHE A 259 1.69 16.23 21.89
CA PHE A 259 2.68 16.83 21.00
C PHE A 259 3.14 18.22 21.46
N HIS A 260 2.30 18.94 22.19
CA HIS A 260 2.57 20.27 22.75
C HIS A 260 2.97 20.21 24.23
#